data_AF-A0A9R0XUP7-F1
#
_entry.id   AF-A0A9R0XUP7-F1
#
_cell.length_a   1.000
_cell.length_b   1.000
_cell.length_c   1.000
_cell.angle_alpha   90.00
_cell.angle_beta   90.00
_cell.angle_gamma   90.00
#
_symmetry.space_group_name_H-M   'P 1'
#
loop_
_entity.id
_entity.type
_entity.pdbx_description
1 polymer ?
#
loop_
_entity_poly.entity_id
_entity_poly.type
_entity_poly.pdbx_seq_one_letter_code
_entity_poly.pdbx_strand_id
1 'polypeptide(L)'
;MPEPTKPLSPRASRGRCRLCGLCLGSALLAIVVSTLVHLLSPPPQPAPSPSFSIIIDGGSTGTRAHVFSLGPDGRPDLARSAVMRVSPGLSSFAADTACAGESLRPLLEFAKEKVGSEGAAAATEVRLMATAGLRLLEESVREAILVSCRNALRASGFRFEDSWAKVIPGSDEGVYAWVAANYALGTLGGDPHKTIGIIELGGASAQLTFVSDEVLPLELSTNFTFGGTTYTLYSNSFLNFGQNAAQDSYREILKSRGSFKNGTLVDPCAPKGFSHKRKVLARTSGASRSNLENQYVDNGSGNYKECRSSSLMMMQEGKVGKAPTDTVLYEGVTWSNPET
;
A
#
# COMPACT_ATOMS: atom_id res chain seq x y z
N MET A 1 -71.25 33.54 -101.79
CA MET A 1 -70.15 32.55 -101.89
C MET A 1 -68.91 33.15 -101.23
N PRO A 2 -68.09 32.34 -100.55
CA PRO A 2 -67.54 32.69 -99.24
C PRO A 2 -66.03 32.97 -99.18
N GLU A 3 -65.66 33.52 -98.03
CA GLU A 3 -64.38 34.02 -97.55
C GLU A 3 -63.33 32.90 -97.27
N PRO A 4 -62.02 33.13 -97.44
CA PRO A 4 -60.99 32.13 -97.17
C PRO A 4 -60.50 32.16 -95.71
N THR A 5 -60.56 31.00 -95.05
CA THR A 5 -60.12 30.75 -93.67
C THR A 5 -58.59 30.65 -93.58
N LYS A 6 -57.98 31.38 -92.62
CA LYS A 6 -56.57 31.23 -92.22
C LYS A 6 -56.41 30.12 -91.16
N PRO A 7 -55.32 29.34 -91.18
CA PRO A 7 -55.04 28.34 -90.16
C PRO A 7 -54.42 28.96 -88.89
N LEU A 8 -54.73 28.35 -87.73
CA LEU A 8 -54.19 28.71 -86.41
C LEU A 8 -52.71 28.31 -86.26
N SER A 9 -51.93 29.17 -85.58
CA SER A 9 -50.56 28.87 -85.17
C SER A 9 -50.51 27.98 -83.90
N PRO A 10 -49.49 27.13 -83.74
CA PRO A 10 -49.30 26.34 -82.53
C PRO A 10 -48.66 27.19 -81.42
N ARG A 11 -49.22 27.06 -80.21
CA ARG A 11 -48.78 27.72 -78.97
C ARG A 11 -47.57 26.97 -78.39
N ALA A 12 -46.48 27.68 -78.12
CA ALA A 12 -45.31 27.13 -77.42
C ALA A 12 -45.65 26.77 -75.96
N SER A 13 -45.48 25.49 -75.61
CA SER A 13 -45.61 24.97 -74.24
C SER A 13 -44.29 25.13 -73.48
N ARG A 14 -44.27 25.98 -72.45
CA ARG A 14 -43.19 26.01 -71.44
C ARG A 14 -43.37 24.83 -70.47
N GLY A 15 -42.68 23.73 -70.74
CA GLY A 15 -42.48 22.66 -69.76
C GLY A 15 -41.60 23.14 -68.62
N ARG A 16 -42.21 23.53 -67.49
CA ARG A 16 -41.49 23.82 -66.25
C ARG A 16 -40.93 22.50 -65.68
N CYS A 17 -39.61 22.44 -65.54
CA CYS A 17 -38.84 21.31 -65.02
C CYS A 17 -39.24 21.01 -63.56
N ARG A 18 -40.11 20.01 -63.35
CA ARG A 18 -40.53 19.53 -62.02
C ARG A 18 -39.50 18.60 -61.35
N LEU A 19 -38.38 18.30 -62.02
CA LEU A 19 -37.42 17.30 -61.57
C LEU A 19 -36.44 17.81 -60.49
N CYS A 20 -36.19 19.12 -60.38
CA CYS A 20 -35.28 19.67 -59.35
C CYS A 20 -35.84 19.61 -57.92
N GLY A 21 -37.17 19.67 -57.74
CA GLY A 21 -37.78 19.74 -56.41
C GLY A 21 -37.70 18.43 -55.62
N LEU A 22 -37.78 17.28 -56.29
CA LEU A 22 -37.69 15.97 -55.63
C LEU A 22 -36.27 15.66 -55.13
N CYS A 23 -35.24 15.99 -55.92
CA CYS A 23 -33.84 15.73 -55.56
C CYS A 23 -33.36 16.59 -54.38
N LEU A 24 -33.84 17.84 -54.30
CA LEU A 24 -33.55 18.74 -53.18
C LEU A 24 -34.22 18.28 -51.88
N GLY A 25 -35.46 17.77 -51.96
CA GLY A 25 -36.18 17.23 -50.82
C GLY A 25 -35.54 15.97 -50.24
N SER A 26 -35.08 15.04 -51.10
CA SER A 26 -34.40 13.82 -50.65
C SER A 26 -33.03 14.11 -50.02
N ALA A 27 -32.30 15.09 -50.55
CA ALA A 27 -31.02 15.50 -49.99
C ALA A 27 -31.17 16.15 -48.61
N LEU A 28 -32.16 17.03 -48.44
CA LEU A 28 -32.50 17.62 -47.14
C LEU A 28 -32.93 16.57 -46.13
N LEU A 29 -33.78 15.62 -46.52
CA LEU A 29 -34.20 14.54 -45.64
C LEU A 29 -33.03 13.64 -45.23
N ALA A 30 -32.12 13.32 -46.15
CA ALA A 30 -30.93 12.53 -45.85
C ALA A 30 -29.97 13.26 -44.89
N ILE A 31 -29.79 14.58 -45.06
CA ILE A 31 -28.98 15.39 -44.15
C ILE A 31 -29.63 15.43 -42.76
N VAL A 32 -30.95 15.63 -42.68
CA VAL A 32 -31.68 15.65 -41.40
C VAL A 32 -31.61 14.29 -40.70
N VAL A 33 -31.76 13.18 -41.44
CA VAL A 33 -31.63 11.84 -40.87
C VAL A 33 -30.19 11.59 -40.42
N SER A 34 -29.19 11.98 -41.21
CA SER A 34 -27.78 11.81 -40.85
C SER A 34 -27.40 12.64 -39.63
N THR A 35 -27.85 13.89 -39.53
CA THR A 35 -27.60 14.74 -38.35
C THR A 35 -28.33 14.19 -37.14
N LEU A 36 -29.57 13.72 -37.30
CA LEU A 36 -30.35 13.09 -36.23
C LEU A 36 -29.69 11.80 -35.74
N VAL A 37 -29.13 10.97 -36.63
CA VAL A 37 -28.36 9.77 -36.26
C VAL A 37 -27.10 10.15 -35.49
N HIS A 38 -26.37 11.19 -35.90
CA HIS A 38 -25.19 11.66 -35.15
C HIS A 38 -25.55 12.29 -33.79
N LEU A 39 -26.73 12.90 -33.66
CA LEU A 39 -27.25 13.45 -32.40
C LEU A 39 -27.77 12.34 -31.45
N LEU A 40 -28.42 11.31 -31.99
CA LEU A 40 -28.99 10.20 -31.22
C LEU A 40 -27.98 9.08 -30.93
N SER A 41 -26.87 9.02 -31.68
CA SER A 41 -25.81 8.03 -31.51
C SER A 41 -24.46 8.73 -31.55
N PRO A 42 -24.05 9.41 -30.46
CA PRO A 42 -22.70 9.92 -30.34
C PRO A 42 -21.70 8.76 -30.54
N PRO A 43 -20.53 9.03 -31.14
CA PRO A 43 -19.50 8.00 -31.30
C PRO A 43 -19.20 7.38 -29.92
N PRO A 44 -18.90 6.07 -29.85
CA PRO A 44 -18.53 5.42 -28.60
C PRO A 44 -17.41 6.25 -27.97
N GLN A 45 -17.67 6.83 -26.79
CA GLN A 45 -16.60 7.50 -26.07
C GLN A 45 -15.50 6.45 -25.83
N PRO A 46 -14.21 6.80 -26.06
CA PRO A 46 -13.12 5.94 -25.63
C PRO A 46 -13.39 5.54 -24.19
N ALA A 47 -13.29 4.24 -23.87
CA ALA A 47 -13.40 3.80 -22.49
C ALA A 47 -12.49 4.71 -21.63
N PRO A 48 -12.99 5.27 -20.52
CA PRO A 48 -12.18 6.17 -19.71
C PRO A 48 -10.85 5.48 -19.42
N SER A 49 -9.75 6.14 -19.77
CA SER A 49 -8.41 5.63 -19.49
C SER A 49 -8.33 5.29 -18.01
N PRO A 50 -7.82 4.10 -17.64
CA PRO A 50 -7.78 3.66 -16.25
C PRO A 50 -7.08 4.74 -15.41
N SER A 51 -7.72 5.17 -14.33
CA SER A 51 -7.08 6.02 -13.34
C SER A 51 -6.20 5.16 -12.44
N PHE A 52 -5.13 5.74 -11.92
CA PHE A 52 -4.18 5.04 -11.07
C PHE A 52 -3.95 5.78 -9.75
N SER A 53 -3.51 5.03 -8.75
CA SER A 53 -2.99 5.57 -7.48
C SER A 53 -1.78 4.76 -7.05
N ILE A 54 -0.74 5.43 -6.56
CA ILE A 54 0.52 4.80 -6.17
C ILE A 54 0.73 4.97 -4.67
N ILE A 55 0.91 3.85 -3.97
CA ILE A 55 1.27 3.83 -2.55
C ILE A 55 2.65 3.20 -2.40
N ILE A 56 3.58 3.94 -1.81
CA ILE A 56 4.91 3.48 -1.46
C ILE A 56 4.93 3.13 0.03
N ASP A 57 5.05 1.83 0.33
CA ASP A 57 5.21 1.28 1.68
C ASP A 57 6.70 1.27 2.06
N GLY A 58 7.07 2.14 3.00
CA GLY A 58 8.42 2.30 3.54
C GLY A 58 8.69 1.38 4.73
N GLY A 59 8.79 0.08 4.48
CA GLY A 59 9.06 -0.95 5.48
C GLY A 59 10.50 -0.97 6.00
N SER A 60 10.71 -1.67 7.13
CA SER A 60 12.04 -1.79 7.78
C SER A 60 13.03 -2.68 7.00
N THR A 61 12.56 -3.69 6.28
CA THR A 61 13.39 -4.64 5.52
C THR A 61 13.39 -4.39 4.01
N GLY A 62 12.57 -3.46 3.54
CA GLY A 62 12.43 -3.13 2.13
C GLY A 62 11.30 -2.16 1.91
N THR A 63 11.33 -1.52 0.75
CA THR A 63 10.34 -0.53 0.32
C THR A 63 9.57 -1.09 -0.87
N ARG A 64 8.26 -0.91 -0.92
CA ARG A 64 7.39 -1.43 -2.00
C ARG A 64 6.62 -0.31 -2.65
N ALA A 65 6.42 -0.37 -3.96
CA ALA A 65 5.45 0.46 -4.66
C ALA A 65 4.29 -0.41 -5.12
N HIS A 66 3.10 -0.04 -4.69
CA HIS A 66 1.82 -0.57 -5.14
C HIS A 66 1.22 0.41 -6.13
N VAL A 67 1.02 -0.03 -7.36
CA VAL A 67 0.35 0.73 -8.42
C VAL A 67 -1.05 0.17 -8.56
N PHE A 68 -2.04 0.86 -7.99
CA PHE A 68 -3.44 0.46 -8.06
C PHE A 68 -4.06 1.01 -9.34
N SER A 69 -4.62 0.12 -10.16
CA SER A 69 -5.55 0.52 -11.22
C SER A 69 -6.94 0.69 -10.61
N LEU A 70 -7.62 1.78 -10.92
CA LEU A 70 -8.94 2.08 -10.35
C LEU A 70 -10.02 1.82 -11.41
N GLY A 71 -11.11 1.20 -10.97
CA GLY A 71 -12.33 1.02 -11.74
C GLY A 71 -13.13 2.32 -11.89
N PRO A 72 -14.20 2.31 -12.70
CA PRO A 72 -15.05 3.47 -12.92
C PRO A 72 -15.71 4.04 -11.64
N ASP A 73 -15.88 3.19 -10.63
CA ASP A 73 -16.42 3.53 -9.31
C ASP A 73 -15.34 4.05 -8.33
N GLY A 74 -14.10 4.21 -8.81
CA GLY A 74 -12.95 4.65 -8.03
C GLY A 74 -12.34 3.56 -7.13
N ARG A 75 -12.84 2.32 -7.18
CA ARG A 75 -12.32 1.22 -6.37
C ARG A 75 -11.12 0.55 -7.04
N PRO A 76 -10.17 0.00 -6.26
CA PRO A 76 -9.02 -0.68 -6.85
C PRO A 76 -9.44 -1.99 -7.54
N ASP A 77 -9.10 -2.09 -8.82
CA ASP A 77 -9.08 -3.33 -9.58
C ASP A 77 -7.78 -4.07 -9.28
N LEU A 78 -7.86 -4.98 -8.31
CA LEU A 78 -6.70 -5.74 -7.82
C LEU A 78 -6.09 -6.64 -8.89
N ALA A 79 -6.86 -7.09 -9.89
CA ALA A 79 -6.36 -7.94 -10.97
C ALA A 79 -5.45 -7.17 -11.94
N ARG A 80 -5.64 -5.86 -12.03
CA ARG A 80 -4.85 -4.95 -12.89
C ARG A 80 -3.82 -4.14 -12.11
N SER A 81 -3.74 -4.33 -10.80
CA SER A 81 -2.79 -3.65 -9.93
C SER A 81 -1.44 -4.39 -9.93
N ALA A 82 -0.35 -3.66 -9.69
CA ALA A 82 1.00 -4.19 -9.75
C ALA A 82 1.82 -3.78 -8.52
N VAL A 83 2.81 -4.61 -8.15
CA VAL A 83 3.70 -4.34 -7.01
C VAL A 83 5.15 -4.62 -7.37
N MET A 84 6.05 -3.76 -6.89
CA MET A 84 7.50 -3.98 -6.92
C MET A 84 8.09 -3.71 -5.55
N ARG A 85 9.16 -4.44 -5.20
CA ARG A 85 9.91 -4.28 -3.96
C ARG A 85 11.38 -4.00 -4.24
N VAL A 86 11.98 -3.13 -3.44
CA VAL A 86 13.43 -2.96 -3.33
C VAL A 86 13.90 -3.24 -1.89
N SER A 87 15.18 -3.54 -1.75
CA SER A 87 15.87 -3.69 -0.46
C SER A 87 17.22 -2.97 -0.53
N PRO A 88 17.73 -2.40 0.58
CA PRO A 88 17.19 -2.45 1.93
C PRO A 88 15.98 -1.51 2.15
N GLY A 89 15.41 -1.51 3.36
CA GLY A 89 14.32 -0.59 3.75
C GLY A 89 14.83 0.82 4.06
N LEU A 90 13.91 1.78 4.17
CA LEU A 90 14.27 3.20 4.38
C LEU A 90 15.05 3.44 5.67
N SER A 91 14.81 2.67 6.73
CA SER A 91 15.54 2.82 7.99
C SER A 91 17.03 2.47 7.89
N SER A 92 17.45 1.71 6.87
CA SER A 92 18.86 1.38 6.65
C SER A 92 19.70 2.57 6.18
N PHE A 93 19.05 3.67 5.77
CA PHE A 93 19.71 4.91 5.36
C PHE A 93 19.94 5.90 6.52
N ALA A 94 19.77 5.46 7.78
CA ALA A 94 19.97 6.32 8.95
C ALA A 94 21.37 6.97 9.03
N ALA A 95 22.40 6.32 8.49
CA ALA A 95 23.76 6.84 8.44
C ALA A 95 24.05 7.75 7.23
N ASP A 96 23.21 7.69 6.19
CA ASP A 96 23.34 8.47 4.97
C ASP A 96 21.94 8.81 4.43
N THR A 97 21.28 9.73 5.13
CA THR A 97 19.86 10.06 4.91
C THR A 97 19.61 10.70 3.54
N ALA A 98 20.63 11.33 2.96
CA ALA A 98 20.57 11.95 1.64
C ALA A 98 20.30 10.91 0.54
N CYS A 99 20.81 9.69 0.68
CA CYS A 99 20.64 8.61 -0.29
C CYS A 99 19.27 7.89 -0.23
N ALA A 100 18.42 8.18 0.77
CA ALA A 100 17.14 7.49 0.93
C ALA A 100 16.19 7.70 -0.26
N GLY A 101 16.10 8.92 -0.80
CA GLY A 101 15.27 9.24 -1.95
C GLY A 101 15.71 8.53 -3.24
N GLU A 102 17.02 8.39 -3.48
CA GLU A 102 17.53 7.65 -4.63
C GLU A 102 17.14 6.16 -4.60
N SER A 103 16.97 5.59 -3.40
CA SER A 103 16.48 4.21 -3.26
C SER A 103 15.07 4.01 -3.82
N LEU A 104 14.28 5.08 -3.97
CA LEU A 104 12.93 5.03 -4.54
C LEU A 104 12.94 5.04 -6.07
N ARG A 105 14.05 5.41 -6.72
CA ARG A 105 14.10 5.58 -8.18
C ARG A 105 13.62 4.33 -8.95
N PRO A 106 14.05 3.10 -8.63
CA PRO A 106 13.56 1.91 -9.33
C PRO A 106 12.04 1.71 -9.18
N LEU A 107 11.48 2.08 -8.02
CA LEU A 107 10.05 1.98 -7.75
C LEU A 107 9.25 3.01 -8.58
N LEU A 108 9.78 4.23 -8.70
CA LEU A 108 9.15 5.29 -9.48
C LEU A 108 9.20 5.00 -10.99
N GLU A 109 10.31 4.45 -11.48
CA GLU A 109 10.44 3.99 -12.87
C GLU A 109 9.44 2.87 -13.18
N PHE A 110 9.35 1.86 -12.31
CA PHE A 110 8.34 0.82 -12.40
C PHE A 110 6.91 1.39 -12.42
N ALA A 111 6.61 2.35 -11.55
CA ALA A 111 5.30 2.96 -11.52
C ALA A 111 4.97 3.72 -12.82
N LYS A 112 5.95 4.44 -13.38
CA LYS A 112 5.80 5.12 -14.68
C LYS A 112 5.51 4.13 -15.80
N GLU A 113 6.22 3.01 -15.84
CA GLU A 113 5.98 1.94 -16.82
C GLU A 113 4.53 1.43 -16.75
N LYS A 114 3.98 1.24 -15.55
CA LYS A 114 2.61 0.74 -15.37
C LYS A 114 1.53 1.77 -15.67
N VAL A 115 1.78 3.05 -15.39
CA VAL A 115 0.86 4.15 -15.70
C VAL A 115 0.90 4.51 -17.20
N GLY A 116 2.05 4.32 -17.86
CA GLY A 116 2.22 4.41 -19.30
C GLY A 116 2.50 5.81 -19.83
N SER A 117 1.52 6.72 -19.79
CA SER A 117 1.65 8.06 -20.40
C SER A 117 1.99 9.16 -19.39
N GLU A 118 2.74 10.18 -19.82
CA GLU A 118 3.12 11.32 -18.96
C GLU A 118 1.90 12.11 -18.46
N GLY A 119 0.88 12.29 -19.31
CA GLY A 119 -0.38 12.93 -18.91
C GLY A 119 -1.10 12.15 -17.81
N ALA A 120 -1.11 10.82 -17.89
CA ALA A 120 -1.66 9.97 -16.84
C ALA A 120 -0.80 10.02 -15.56
N ALA A 121 0.53 10.11 -15.68
CA ALA A 121 1.42 10.26 -14.53
C ALA A 121 1.16 11.56 -13.77
N ALA A 122 1.06 12.71 -14.46
CA ALA A 122 0.76 13.99 -13.82
C ALA A 122 -0.60 14.00 -13.08
N ALA A 123 -1.55 13.18 -13.52
CA ALA A 123 -2.86 13.00 -12.88
C ALA A 123 -2.88 11.88 -11.82
N THR A 124 -1.81 11.12 -11.65
CA THR A 124 -1.73 9.99 -10.71
C THR A 124 -1.10 10.44 -9.40
N GLU A 125 -1.76 10.17 -8.27
CA GLU A 125 -1.17 10.44 -6.95
C GLU A 125 -0.09 9.42 -6.61
N VAL A 126 1.00 9.90 -6.03
CA VAL A 126 1.96 9.05 -5.32
C VAL A 126 2.00 9.44 -3.85
N ARG A 127 1.94 8.46 -2.95
CA ARG A 127 2.04 8.68 -1.50
C ARG A 127 3.10 7.76 -0.93
N LEU A 128 3.76 8.18 0.14
CA LEU A 128 4.72 7.35 0.88
C LEU A 128 4.29 7.24 2.33
N MET A 129 4.07 6.00 2.77
CA MET A 129 3.70 5.67 4.13
C MET A 129 4.81 4.80 4.72
N ALA A 130 5.67 5.40 5.54
CA ALA A 130 6.72 4.67 6.23
C ALA A 130 6.21 4.10 7.56
N THR A 131 6.69 2.91 7.93
CA THR A 131 6.13 2.14 9.05
C THR A 131 7.09 2.11 10.26
N ALA A 132 6.99 1.09 11.11
CA ALA A 132 7.76 0.96 12.36
C ALA A 132 9.28 1.12 12.21
N GLY A 133 9.86 0.77 11.05
CA GLY A 133 11.29 0.94 10.83
C GLY A 133 11.78 2.37 11.03
N LEU A 134 11.01 3.37 10.61
CA LEU A 134 11.33 4.78 10.82
C LEU A 134 10.86 5.30 12.18
N ARG A 135 9.84 4.68 12.80
CA ARG A 135 9.38 5.02 14.16
C ARG A 135 10.48 4.77 15.21
N LEU A 136 11.36 3.80 14.96
CA LEU A 136 12.49 3.46 15.83
C LEU A 136 13.70 4.40 15.71
N LEU A 137 13.70 5.32 14.76
CA LEU A 137 14.80 6.27 14.57
C LEU A 137 14.57 7.57 15.34
N GLU A 138 15.66 8.24 15.69
CA GLU A 138 15.64 9.61 16.17
C GLU A 138 14.88 10.53 15.21
N GLU A 139 14.12 11.47 15.76
CA GLU A 139 13.21 12.33 14.98
C GLU A 139 13.92 13.10 13.87
N SER A 140 15.11 13.64 14.16
CA SER A 140 15.91 14.38 13.18
C SER A 140 16.37 13.51 12.01
N VAL A 141 16.75 12.26 12.27
CA VAL A 141 17.18 11.29 11.25
C VAL A 141 15.98 10.86 10.40
N ARG A 142 14.86 10.55 11.05
CA ARG A 142 13.59 10.21 10.39
C ARG A 142 13.15 11.33 9.44
N GLU A 143 13.17 12.58 9.89
CA GLU A 143 12.76 13.70 9.06
C GLU A 143 13.74 13.96 7.91
N ALA A 144 15.04 13.83 8.13
CA ALA A 144 16.03 13.95 7.06
C ALA A 144 15.84 12.89 5.95
N ILE A 145 15.48 11.65 6.32
CA ILE A 145 15.11 10.60 5.37
C ILE A 145 13.85 10.98 4.58
N LEU A 146 12.80 11.46 5.27
CA LEU A 146 11.55 11.86 4.62
C LEU A 146 11.76 13.05 3.68
N VAL A 147 12.60 14.03 4.03
CA VAL A 147 12.97 15.15 3.15
C VAL A 147 13.62 14.64 1.86
N SER A 148 14.57 13.70 1.96
CA SER A 148 15.18 13.08 0.77
C SER A 148 14.14 12.36 -0.09
N CYS A 149 13.22 11.61 0.53
CA CYS A 149 12.13 10.95 -0.18
C CYS A 149 11.17 11.95 -0.86
N ARG A 150 10.76 13.03 -0.17
CA ARG A 150 9.91 14.09 -0.73
C ARG A 150 10.54 14.74 -1.95
N ASN A 151 11.85 14.97 -1.94
CA ASN A 151 12.58 15.49 -3.10
C ASN A 151 12.47 14.54 -4.31
N ALA A 152 12.68 13.24 -4.10
CA ALA A 152 12.53 12.23 -5.16
C ALA A 152 11.08 12.16 -5.69
N LEU A 153 10.09 12.22 -4.81
CA LEU A 153 8.67 12.20 -5.17
C LEU A 153 8.25 13.45 -5.94
N ARG A 154 8.70 14.64 -5.55
CA ARG A 154 8.48 15.89 -6.31
C ARG A 154 9.07 15.82 -7.72
N ALA A 155 10.26 15.24 -7.86
CA ALA A 155 10.92 15.07 -9.16
C ALA A 155 10.33 13.94 -10.03
N SER A 156 9.40 13.15 -9.50
CA SER A 156 8.90 11.95 -10.18
C SER A 156 7.99 12.27 -11.38
N GLY A 157 7.32 13.42 -11.40
CA GLY A 157 6.29 13.74 -12.40
C GLY A 157 4.89 13.20 -12.06
N PHE A 158 4.73 12.49 -10.93
CA PHE A 158 3.43 12.18 -10.35
C PHE A 158 2.87 13.36 -9.55
N ARG A 159 1.55 13.40 -9.34
CA ARG A 159 0.95 14.35 -8.39
C ARG A 159 1.39 14.00 -6.97
N PHE A 160 1.99 14.95 -6.28
CA PHE A 160 2.55 14.75 -4.95
C PHE A 160 2.42 16.01 -4.10
N GLU A 161 2.14 15.82 -2.81
CA GLU A 161 2.21 16.83 -1.76
C GLU A 161 3.13 16.35 -0.64
N ASP A 162 3.94 17.25 -0.05
CA ASP A 162 4.91 16.89 0.99
C ASP A 162 4.26 16.19 2.21
N SER A 163 3.00 16.52 2.52
CA SER A 163 2.19 15.91 3.59
C SER A 163 1.85 14.44 3.33
N TRP A 164 1.96 13.96 2.09
CA TRP A 164 1.66 12.58 1.69
C TRP A 164 2.85 11.63 1.84
N ALA A 165 4.04 12.16 2.14
CA ALA A 165 5.19 11.37 2.56
C ALA A 165 5.38 11.52 4.07
N LYS A 166 4.91 10.53 4.82
CA LYS A 166 4.89 10.57 6.30
C LYS A 166 5.16 9.19 6.91
N VAL A 167 5.54 9.19 8.18
CA VAL A 167 5.49 7.98 9.00
C VAL A 167 4.07 7.82 9.53
N ILE A 168 3.48 6.64 9.34
CA ILE A 168 2.13 6.36 9.84
C ILE A 168 2.19 5.83 11.28
N PRO A 169 1.18 6.16 12.11
CA PRO A 169 0.95 5.44 13.36
C PRO A 169 0.77 3.94 13.11
N GLY A 170 1.18 3.12 14.08
CA GLY A 170 0.98 1.68 13.95
C GLY A 170 -0.49 1.25 14.03
N SER A 171 -1.33 2.04 14.70
CA SER A 171 -2.79 1.85 14.69
C SER A 171 -3.37 2.03 13.29
N ASP A 172 -2.90 3.04 12.54
CA ASP A 172 -3.29 3.28 11.14
C ASP A 172 -2.84 2.13 10.24
N GLU A 173 -1.62 1.63 10.44
CA GLU A 173 -1.09 0.44 9.73
C GLU A 173 -2.03 -0.76 9.90
N GLY A 174 -2.44 -1.05 11.14
CA GLY A 174 -3.40 -2.12 11.44
C GLY A 174 -4.79 -1.89 10.84
N VAL A 175 -5.31 -0.65 10.88
CA VAL A 175 -6.58 -0.29 10.22
C VAL A 175 -6.50 -0.51 8.71
N TYR A 176 -5.42 -0.09 8.05
CA TYR A 176 -5.24 -0.31 6.62
C TYR A 176 -5.15 -1.81 6.27
N ALA A 177 -4.46 -2.61 7.08
CA ALA A 177 -4.42 -4.06 6.91
C ALA A 177 -5.81 -4.70 7.07
N TRP A 178 -6.59 -4.25 8.06
CA TRP A 178 -7.97 -4.70 8.27
C TRP A 178 -8.88 -4.33 7.10
N VAL A 179 -8.77 -3.10 6.57
CA VAL A 179 -9.49 -2.64 5.38
C VAL A 179 -9.13 -3.50 4.18
N ALA A 180 -7.85 -3.76 3.93
CA ALA A 180 -7.40 -4.57 2.81
C ALA A 180 -7.94 -6.00 2.88
N ALA A 181 -7.89 -6.63 4.05
CA ALA A 181 -8.40 -7.99 4.26
C ALA A 181 -9.92 -8.08 4.03
N ASN A 182 -10.69 -7.17 4.63
CA ASN A 182 -12.15 -7.18 4.52
C ASN A 182 -12.65 -6.70 3.16
N TYR A 183 -11.88 -5.85 2.46
CA TYR A 183 -12.14 -5.53 1.05
C TYR A 183 -11.95 -6.77 0.17
N ALA A 184 -10.84 -7.51 0.35
CA ALA A 184 -10.57 -8.73 -0.42
C ALA A 184 -11.61 -9.84 -0.17
N LEU A 185 -12.16 -9.92 1.04
CA LEU A 185 -13.22 -10.86 1.40
C LEU A 185 -14.64 -10.38 1.01
N GLY A 186 -14.79 -9.13 0.55
CA GLY A 186 -16.09 -8.57 0.17
C GLY A 186 -17.03 -8.29 1.35
N THR A 187 -16.51 -8.21 2.57
CA THR A 187 -17.28 -7.93 3.80
C THR A 187 -17.38 -6.42 4.08
N LEU A 188 -16.48 -5.62 3.51
CA LEU A 188 -16.44 -4.17 3.69
C LEU A 188 -17.61 -3.47 2.99
N GLY A 189 -18.24 -2.51 3.68
CA GLY A 189 -19.50 -1.87 3.31
C GLY A 189 -20.76 -2.66 3.74
N GLY A 190 -20.60 -3.87 4.27
CA GLY A 190 -21.68 -4.68 4.83
C GLY A 190 -21.77 -4.62 6.36
N ASP A 191 -22.36 -5.64 6.96
CA ASP A 191 -22.50 -5.80 8.41
C ASP A 191 -21.13 -5.86 9.15
N PRO A 192 -20.84 -4.94 10.09
CA PRO A 192 -19.62 -4.95 10.90
C PRO A 192 -19.26 -6.29 11.53
N HIS A 193 -20.24 -7.06 12.01
CA HIS A 193 -19.99 -8.33 12.70
C HIS A 193 -19.61 -9.47 11.76
N LYS A 194 -19.72 -9.27 10.43
CA LYS A 194 -19.26 -10.24 9.42
C LYS A 194 -17.82 -10.00 8.97
N THR A 195 -17.20 -8.94 9.47
CA THR A 195 -15.78 -8.67 9.19
C THR A 195 -14.89 -9.60 10.01
N ILE A 196 -13.66 -9.79 9.55
CA ILE A 196 -12.63 -10.53 10.29
C ILE A 196 -11.71 -9.57 11.04
N GLY A 197 -11.12 -10.04 12.13
CA GLY A 197 -9.96 -9.39 12.74
C GLY A 197 -8.66 -9.76 12.01
N ILE A 198 -7.63 -8.94 12.17
CA ILE A 198 -6.30 -9.18 11.63
C ILE A 198 -5.25 -9.14 12.73
N ILE A 199 -4.23 -10.00 12.57
CA ILE A 199 -2.93 -9.85 13.22
C ILE A 199 -1.90 -9.73 12.10
N GLU A 200 -1.24 -8.58 12.05
CA GLU A 200 -0.15 -8.33 11.09
C GLU A 200 1.19 -8.44 11.82
N LEU A 201 2.11 -9.25 11.31
CA LEU A 201 3.46 -9.37 11.85
C LEU A 201 4.46 -8.74 10.88
N GLY A 202 4.81 -7.47 11.14
CA GLY A 202 5.84 -6.75 10.41
C GLY A 202 7.26 -7.09 10.90
N GLY A 203 8.27 -6.39 10.35
CA GLY A 203 9.66 -6.58 10.78
C GLY A 203 9.97 -5.95 12.13
N ALA A 204 9.36 -4.80 12.45
CA ALA A 204 9.66 -4.03 13.66
C ALA A 204 8.48 -3.95 14.66
N SER A 205 7.24 -4.10 14.21
CA SER A 205 6.05 -4.14 15.06
C SER A 205 5.10 -5.27 14.64
N ALA A 206 4.16 -5.58 15.52
CA ALA A 206 2.98 -6.38 15.20
C ALA A 206 1.72 -5.54 15.47
N GLN A 207 0.66 -5.76 14.70
CA GLN A 207 -0.60 -5.04 14.80
C GLN A 207 -1.75 -6.02 15.06
N LEU A 208 -2.74 -5.58 15.84
CA LEU A 208 -4.00 -6.29 16.08
C LEU A 208 -5.15 -5.32 15.83
N THR A 209 -6.04 -5.65 14.89
CA THR A 209 -7.18 -4.80 14.55
C THR A 209 -8.44 -5.62 14.30
N PHE A 210 -9.56 -5.25 14.92
CA PHE A 210 -10.86 -5.91 14.75
C PHE A 210 -12.02 -4.99 15.14
N VAL A 211 -13.24 -5.28 14.69
CA VAL A 211 -14.44 -4.56 15.12
C VAL A 211 -14.77 -4.90 16.57
N SER A 212 -15.02 -3.89 17.40
CA SER A 212 -15.41 -4.07 18.80
C SER A 212 -16.67 -3.29 19.13
N ASP A 213 -17.56 -3.91 19.92
CA ASP A 213 -18.76 -3.29 20.49
C ASP A 213 -18.52 -2.70 21.89
N GLU A 214 -17.33 -2.91 22.44
CA GLU A 214 -16.98 -2.44 23.77
C GLU A 214 -16.61 -0.94 23.76
N VAL A 215 -16.73 -0.31 24.93
CA VAL A 215 -16.23 1.05 25.14
C VAL A 215 -14.71 1.00 25.27
N LEU A 216 -14.02 1.34 24.19
CA LEU A 216 -12.57 1.34 24.12
C LEU A 216 -11.95 2.68 24.57
N PRO A 217 -10.75 2.67 25.16
CA PRO A 217 -9.93 3.88 25.29
C PRO A 217 -9.73 4.57 23.94
N LEU A 218 -9.67 5.90 23.93
CA LEU A 218 -9.58 6.69 22.70
C LEU A 218 -8.35 6.33 21.86
N GLU A 219 -7.26 5.96 22.52
CA GLU A 219 -5.98 5.60 21.89
C GLU A 219 -6.04 4.26 21.14
N LEU A 220 -7.00 3.40 21.48
CA LEU A 220 -7.18 2.07 20.88
C LEU A 220 -8.41 2.00 19.97
N SER A 221 -9.21 3.06 19.92
CA SER A 221 -10.46 3.13 19.18
C SER A 221 -10.30 3.97 17.93
N THR A 222 -10.69 3.43 16.78
CA THR A 222 -10.70 4.17 15.52
C THR A 222 -12.00 3.92 14.78
N ASN A 223 -12.71 4.98 14.42
CA ASN A 223 -13.88 4.88 13.56
C ASN A 223 -13.45 4.97 12.09
N PHE A 224 -13.88 3.99 11.29
CA PHE A 224 -13.66 3.96 9.86
C PHE A 224 -14.99 3.85 9.13
N THR A 225 -15.22 4.65 8.09
CA THR A 225 -16.47 4.62 7.31
C THR A 225 -16.19 4.20 5.88
N PHE A 226 -16.90 3.20 5.38
CA PHE A 226 -16.83 2.74 4.00
C PHE A 226 -18.21 2.31 3.50
N GLY A 227 -18.59 2.79 2.31
CA GLY A 227 -19.86 2.41 1.68
C GLY A 227 -21.11 2.82 2.47
N GLY A 228 -21.02 3.85 3.32
CA GLY A 228 -22.11 4.26 4.22
C GLY A 228 -22.15 3.53 5.56
N THR A 229 -21.32 2.51 5.76
CA THR A 229 -21.19 1.78 7.03
C THR A 229 -20.02 2.31 7.84
N THR A 230 -20.23 2.56 9.12
CA THR A 230 -19.17 2.93 10.08
C THR A 230 -18.80 1.73 10.93
N TYR A 231 -17.51 1.49 11.08
CA TYR A 231 -16.90 0.44 11.87
C TYR A 231 -16.16 1.07 13.05
N THR A 232 -16.47 0.62 14.26
CA THR A 232 -15.69 0.94 15.46
C THR A 232 -14.61 -0.12 15.61
N LEU A 233 -13.36 0.25 15.36
CA LEU A 233 -12.24 -0.68 15.36
C LEU A 233 -11.44 -0.55 16.65
N TYR A 234 -11.18 -1.67 17.32
CA TYR A 234 -10.00 -1.82 18.15
C TYR A 234 -8.78 -1.86 17.23
N SER A 235 -7.76 -1.04 17.48
CA SER A 235 -6.47 -1.12 16.80
C SER A 235 -5.33 -0.84 17.75
N ASN A 236 -4.37 -1.76 17.81
CA ASN A 236 -3.15 -1.59 18.59
C ASN A 236 -1.90 -2.03 17.81
N SER A 237 -0.77 -1.41 18.14
CA SER A 237 0.54 -1.69 17.54
C SER A 237 1.58 -1.95 18.61
N PHE A 238 2.06 -3.19 18.67
CA PHE A 238 3.12 -3.63 19.57
C PHE A 238 4.49 -3.38 18.93
N LEU A 239 5.09 -2.24 19.21
CA LEU A 239 6.44 -1.91 18.74
C LEU A 239 7.47 -2.84 19.41
N ASN A 240 8.52 -3.23 18.68
CA ASN A 240 9.51 -4.24 19.07
C ASN A 240 9.03 -5.69 19.05
N PHE A 241 7.75 -5.95 18.74
CA PHE A 241 7.21 -7.30 18.57
C PHE A 241 7.16 -7.78 17.12
N GLY A 242 7.66 -6.97 16.18
CA GLY A 242 7.87 -7.43 14.82
C GLY A 242 8.92 -8.54 14.77
N GLN A 243 8.89 -9.35 13.72
CA GLN A 243 9.72 -10.55 13.57
C GLN A 243 11.22 -10.29 13.84
N ASN A 244 11.79 -9.24 13.26
CA ASN A 244 13.22 -8.95 13.37
C ASN A 244 13.55 -8.35 14.74
N ALA A 245 12.73 -7.40 15.21
CA ALA A 245 12.93 -6.76 16.52
C ALA A 245 12.81 -7.79 17.66
N ALA A 246 11.83 -8.68 17.58
CA ALA A 246 11.67 -9.78 18.53
C ALA A 246 12.89 -10.73 18.49
N GLN A 247 13.41 -11.05 17.31
CA GLN A 247 14.61 -11.88 17.19
C GLN A 247 15.85 -11.19 17.79
N ASP A 248 16.00 -9.88 17.59
CA ASP A 248 17.12 -9.13 18.15
C ASP A 248 17.03 -9.04 19.68
N SER A 249 15.86 -8.69 20.24
CA SER A 249 15.62 -8.71 21.69
C SER A 249 15.87 -10.09 22.30
N TYR A 250 15.40 -11.15 21.63
CA TYR A 250 15.63 -12.52 22.04
C TYR A 250 17.12 -12.87 22.11
N ARG A 251 17.91 -12.47 21.11
CA ARG A 251 19.36 -12.69 21.11
C ARG A 251 20.06 -11.95 22.25
N GLU A 252 19.65 -10.72 22.57
CA GLU A 252 20.20 -9.99 23.72
C GLU A 252 19.91 -10.70 25.05
N ILE A 253 18.72 -11.28 25.22
CA ILE A 253 18.38 -12.14 26.38
C ILE A 253 19.28 -13.38 26.43
N LEU A 254 19.53 -14.04 25.30
CA LEU A 254 20.43 -15.21 25.28
C LEU A 254 21.85 -14.85 25.70
N LYS A 255 22.36 -13.69 25.23
CA LYS A 255 23.68 -13.18 25.60
C LYS A 255 23.76 -12.83 27.09
N SER A 256 22.76 -12.13 27.63
CA SER A 256 22.74 -11.73 29.04
C SER A 256 22.69 -12.92 29.99
N ARG A 257 22.05 -14.02 29.58
CA ARG A 257 22.00 -15.29 30.33
C ARG A 257 23.26 -16.14 30.20
N GLY A 258 24.24 -15.72 29.42
CA GLY A 258 25.46 -16.50 29.21
C GLY A 258 25.21 -17.81 28.45
N SER A 259 24.26 -17.82 27.51
CA SER A 259 23.88 -19.02 26.73
C SER A 259 24.95 -19.36 25.68
N PHE A 260 26.18 -19.63 26.12
CA PHE A 260 27.32 -19.89 25.27
C PHE A 260 27.77 -21.35 25.37
N LYS A 261 28.18 -21.92 24.23
CA LYS A 261 28.85 -23.22 24.17
C LYS A 261 30.10 -23.06 23.32
N ASN A 262 31.27 -23.35 23.89
CA ASN A 262 32.58 -23.15 23.27
C ASN A 262 32.79 -21.71 22.72
N GLY A 263 32.24 -20.70 23.41
CA GLY A 263 32.33 -19.29 23.00
C GLY A 263 31.33 -18.85 21.92
N THR A 264 30.47 -19.74 21.43
CA THR A 264 29.40 -19.42 20.46
C THR A 264 28.06 -19.32 21.16
N LEU A 265 27.23 -18.33 20.81
CA LEU A 265 25.88 -18.20 21.35
C LEU A 265 25.04 -19.39 20.89
N VAL A 266 24.34 -20.05 21.81
CA VAL A 266 23.45 -21.17 21.50
C VAL A 266 22.03 -20.62 21.38
N ASP A 267 21.45 -20.74 20.20
CA ASP A 267 20.09 -20.32 19.91
C ASP A 267 19.15 -21.55 19.93
N PRO A 268 18.29 -21.71 20.95
CA PRO A 268 17.37 -22.84 21.01
C PRO A 268 16.16 -22.70 20.07
N CYS A 269 15.88 -21.51 19.55
CA CYS A 269 14.85 -21.29 18.54
C CYS A 269 15.35 -21.57 17.11
N ALA A 270 16.66 -21.46 16.86
CA ALA A 270 17.24 -21.82 15.57
C ALA A 270 17.28 -23.35 15.36
N PRO A 271 17.05 -23.85 14.13
CA PRO A 271 17.12 -25.27 13.81
C PRO A 271 18.48 -25.89 14.17
N LYS A 272 18.48 -27.16 14.58
CA LYS A 272 19.72 -27.86 14.97
C LYS A 272 20.74 -27.85 13.84
N GLY A 273 21.96 -27.37 14.14
CA GLY A 273 23.06 -27.29 13.17
C GLY A 273 23.00 -26.07 12.24
N PHE A 274 21.99 -25.21 12.39
CA PHE A 274 22.01 -23.90 11.76
C PHE A 274 23.11 -23.03 12.37
N SER A 275 23.85 -22.31 11.54
CA SER A 275 24.86 -21.36 12.01
C SER A 275 24.73 -20.05 11.25
N HIS A 276 24.61 -18.95 11.99
CA HIS A 276 24.53 -17.64 11.39
C HIS A 276 25.94 -17.09 11.13
N LYS A 277 26.27 -16.82 9.86
CA LYS A 277 27.51 -16.13 9.51
C LYS A 277 27.31 -14.64 9.75
N ARG A 278 28.08 -14.04 10.65
CA ARG A 278 28.12 -12.58 10.81
C ARG A 278 29.54 -12.12 10.50
N LYS A 279 29.64 -11.07 9.67
CA LYS A 279 30.89 -10.34 9.47
C LYS A 279 31.11 -9.49 10.72
N VAL A 280 32.10 -9.85 11.54
CA VAL A 280 32.50 -9.03 12.69
C VAL A 280 33.68 -8.17 12.24
N LEU A 281 33.60 -6.87 12.49
CA LEU A 281 34.75 -5.97 12.34
C LEU A 281 35.67 -6.20 13.55
N ALA A 282 36.72 -6.99 13.38
CA ALA A 282 37.74 -7.14 14.40
C ALA A 282 38.53 -5.82 14.52
N ARG A 283 38.42 -5.13 15.66
CA ARG A 283 39.37 -4.07 16.04
C ARG A 283 40.63 -4.74 16.55
N THR A 284 41.59 -4.99 15.67
CA THR A 284 42.96 -5.29 16.09
C THR A 284 43.57 -4.02 16.69
N SER A 285 43.99 -4.12 17.95
CA SER A 285 44.78 -3.08 18.61
C SER A 285 46.14 -2.98 17.92
N GLY A 286 46.26 -2.01 17.00
CA GLY A 286 47.51 -1.67 16.33
C GLY A 286 47.45 -1.85 14.81
N ALA A 287 47.57 -0.73 14.10
CA ALA A 287 47.81 -0.58 12.66
C ALA A 287 46.69 -0.99 11.67
N SER A 288 46.10 0.06 11.08
CA SER A 288 45.52 0.19 9.73
C SER A 288 45.39 -1.10 8.87
N ARG A 289 44.27 -1.82 9.06
CA ARG A 289 43.42 -2.50 8.07
C ARG A 289 42.50 -3.45 8.84
N SER A 290 41.22 -3.12 8.93
CA SER A 290 40.20 -4.01 9.49
C SER A 290 40.06 -5.24 8.59
N ASN A 291 40.60 -6.38 9.01
CA ASN A 291 40.29 -7.66 8.37
C ASN A 291 38.87 -8.07 8.78
N LEU A 292 38.04 -8.38 7.77
CA LEU A 292 36.67 -8.86 7.95
C LEU A 292 36.74 -10.37 8.25
N GLU A 293 36.76 -10.76 9.52
CA GLU A 293 36.79 -12.16 9.91
C GLU A 293 35.36 -12.73 10.01
N ASN A 294 35.15 -13.92 9.43
CA ASN A 294 33.88 -14.62 9.53
C ASN A 294 33.85 -15.37 10.87
N GLN A 295 33.30 -14.74 11.91
CA GLN A 295 33.04 -15.43 13.17
C GLN A 295 31.66 -16.10 13.10
N TYR A 296 31.57 -17.38 13.49
CA TYR A 296 30.29 -18.07 13.64
C TYR A 296 29.65 -17.58 14.93
N VAL A 297 28.60 -16.76 14.84
CA VAL A 297 28.10 -16.03 16.03
C VAL A 297 27.03 -16.81 16.78
N ASP A 298 26.23 -17.63 16.10
CA ASP A 298 25.13 -18.39 16.71
C ASP A 298 25.14 -19.85 16.23
N ASN A 299 24.86 -20.81 17.12
CA ASN A 299 24.64 -22.22 16.80
C ASN A 299 23.24 -22.67 17.25
N GLY A 300 22.43 -23.16 16.32
CA GLY A 300 21.08 -23.61 16.58
C GLY A 300 21.03 -24.96 17.30
N SER A 301 20.29 -25.04 18.40
CA SER A 301 20.07 -26.29 19.15
C SER A 301 18.73 -26.96 18.84
N GLY A 302 17.75 -26.20 18.35
CA GLY A 302 16.38 -26.69 18.07
C GLY A 302 15.61 -27.12 19.33
N ASN A 303 15.94 -26.57 20.50
CA ASN A 303 15.26 -26.90 21.76
C ASN A 303 13.96 -26.09 21.92
N TYR A 304 12.85 -26.64 21.42
CA TYR A 304 11.53 -25.99 21.48
C TYR A 304 11.10 -25.55 22.89
N LYS A 305 11.35 -26.36 23.92
CA LYS A 305 10.93 -26.04 25.30
C LYS A 305 11.65 -24.80 25.82
N GLU A 306 12.97 -24.75 25.60
CA GLU A 306 13.81 -23.62 26.00
C GLU A 306 13.49 -22.38 25.16
N CYS A 307 13.36 -22.54 23.85
CA CYS A 307 12.91 -21.48 22.94
C CYS A 307 11.62 -20.83 23.44
N ARG A 308 10.55 -21.63 23.63
CA ARG A 308 9.26 -21.14 24.13
C ARG A 308 9.39 -20.43 25.48
N SER A 309 10.17 -20.98 26.41
CA SER A 309 10.35 -20.35 27.73
C SER A 309 11.04 -18.99 27.66
N SER A 310 12.11 -18.87 26.87
CA SER A 310 12.86 -17.62 26.70
C SER A 310 12.07 -16.59 25.90
N SER A 311 11.31 -17.00 24.87
CA SER A 311 10.40 -16.11 24.14
C SER A 311 9.24 -15.63 25.02
N LEU A 312 8.71 -16.46 25.91
CA LEU A 312 7.67 -16.04 26.85
C LEU A 312 8.19 -14.98 27.83
N MET A 313 9.42 -15.14 28.32
CA MET A 313 10.06 -14.14 29.16
C MET A 313 10.21 -12.80 28.44
N MET A 314 10.64 -12.80 27.17
CA MET A 314 10.71 -11.59 26.34
C MET A 314 9.35 -10.90 26.21
N MET A 315 8.27 -11.67 26.04
CA MET A 315 6.89 -11.16 26.03
C MET A 315 6.36 -10.77 27.42
N GLN A 316 7.14 -10.92 28.49
CA GLN A 316 6.76 -10.57 29.86
C GLN A 316 7.71 -9.54 30.48
N GLU A 317 8.83 -9.21 29.84
CA GLU A 317 9.69 -8.10 30.23
C GLU A 317 8.85 -6.81 30.24
N GLY A 318 8.77 -6.16 31.40
CA GLY A 318 7.87 -5.01 31.64
C GLY A 318 6.58 -5.33 32.41
N LYS A 319 6.23 -6.60 32.67
CA LYS A 319 5.03 -7.01 33.45
C LYS A 319 5.27 -7.22 34.96
N VAL A 320 6.35 -6.69 35.53
CA VAL A 320 6.63 -6.82 36.98
C VAL A 320 5.52 -6.11 37.78
N GLY A 321 4.60 -6.87 38.38
CA GLY A 321 3.60 -6.37 39.34
C GLY A 321 2.11 -6.43 38.99
N LYS A 322 1.67 -7.09 37.90
CA LYS A 322 0.22 -7.26 37.60
C LYS A 322 -0.28 -8.67 37.90
N ALA A 323 -1.48 -8.77 38.51
CA ALA A 323 -2.06 -9.99 39.07
C ALA A 323 -2.51 -11.01 37.99
N PRO A 324 -2.65 -12.31 38.34
CA PRO A 324 -2.84 -13.40 37.37
C PRO A 324 -4.25 -13.57 36.80
N THR A 325 -5.24 -12.81 37.25
CA THR A 325 -6.67 -13.07 36.97
C THR A 325 -7.22 -12.42 35.71
N ASP A 326 -6.48 -11.49 35.11
CA ASP A 326 -6.87 -10.86 33.85
C ASP A 326 -6.06 -11.47 32.70
N THR A 327 -6.72 -11.86 31.61
CA THR A 327 -6.00 -12.25 30.38
C THR A 327 -5.42 -10.99 29.76
N VAL A 328 -4.25 -10.58 30.26
CA VAL A 328 -3.54 -9.38 29.83
C VAL A 328 -2.67 -9.74 28.64
N LEU A 329 -3.08 -9.32 27.43
CA LEU A 329 -2.17 -9.17 26.29
C LEU A 329 -1.01 -8.21 26.66
N TYR A 330 0.08 -8.23 25.89
CA TYR A 330 1.24 -7.37 26.18
C TYR A 330 0.82 -5.89 26.39
N GLU A 331 1.51 -5.16 27.27
CA GLU A 331 1.20 -3.76 27.64
C GLU A 331 -0.12 -3.48 28.40
N GLY A 332 -0.76 -4.49 29.02
CA GLY A 332 -1.91 -4.21 29.89
C GLY A 332 -3.25 -4.16 29.17
N VAL A 333 -3.30 -4.60 27.90
CA VAL A 333 -4.55 -4.84 27.19
C VAL A 333 -5.24 -6.04 27.83
N THR A 334 -6.32 -5.80 28.58
CA THR A 334 -7.13 -6.83 29.22
C THR A 334 -8.14 -7.38 28.21
N TRP A 335 -8.21 -8.70 28.06
CA TRP A 335 -9.30 -9.38 27.40
C TRP A 335 -10.18 -10.05 28.48
N SER A 336 -11.43 -9.62 28.58
CA SER A 336 -12.44 -10.30 29.38
C SER A 336 -13.06 -11.41 28.53
N ASN A 337 -12.85 -12.66 28.94
CA ASN A 337 -13.59 -13.78 28.37
C ASN A 337 -15.04 -13.68 28.89
N PRO A 338 -16.07 -13.54 28.05
CA PRO A 338 -17.45 -13.51 28.53
C PRO A 338 -17.95 -14.86 29.09
N GLU A 339 -17.14 -15.92 29.03
CA GLU A 339 -17.49 -17.27 29.51
C GLU A 339 -16.77 -17.71 30.81
N THR A 340 -16.27 -16.79 31.63
CA THR A 340 -15.81 -17.11 33.01
C THR A 340 -16.40 -16.18 34.05
#